data_AF-B4D9M3-F1
#
_entry.id   AF-B4D9M3-F1
#
_cell.length_a   1.000
_cell.length_b   1.000
_cell.length_c   1.000
_cell.angle_alpha   90.00
_cell.angle_beta   90.00
_cell.angle_gamma   90.00
#
_symmetry.space_group_name_H-M   'P 1'
#
loop_
_entity.id
_entity.type
_entity.pdbx_description
1 polymer ?
#
loop_
_entity_poly.entity_id
_entity_poly.type
_entity_poly.pdbx_seq_one_letter_code
_entity_poly.pdbx_strand_id
1 'polypeptide(L)'
;MKTVLIVSCLSAFIGISAFSEPDTATATAAIPHPLNEATRLQQEFESRRAAALRPVLAWYRARLEALQQTEESPEAQEAIARALTSARETFWQEDQPELRQALLAQPWLWRSEDDAEGVATSFHPDGSVVHIGMRGTWRITGPCEVTILTEADERFVLRFNASLSAYEADRRNVSGRRLAAVP
;
A
#
# COMPACT_ATOMS: atom_id res chain seq x y z
N MET A 1 -24.33 72.63 20.23
CA MET A 1 -25.70 72.81 20.79
C MET A 1 -26.04 71.59 21.61
N LYS A 2 -26.44 71.82 22.87
CA LYS A 2 -27.46 71.12 23.68
C LYS A 2 -27.34 69.59 23.91
N THR A 3 -27.78 68.97 24.99
CA THR A 3 -28.18 69.30 26.38
C THR A 3 -28.46 67.92 27.02
N VAL A 4 -28.18 67.81 28.33
CA VAL A 4 -28.43 66.71 29.27
C VAL A 4 -29.93 66.35 29.43
N LEU A 5 -30.26 65.09 29.82
CA LEU A 5 -31.35 64.66 30.78
C LEU A 5 -31.57 63.13 30.64
N ILE A 6 -31.17 62.26 31.57
CA ILE A 6 -31.84 61.81 32.82
C ILE A 6 -33.37 61.69 32.70
N VAL A 7 -33.92 60.46 32.78
CA VAL A 7 -35.15 60.11 33.53
C VAL A 7 -35.09 58.64 34.00
N SER A 8 -35.39 58.46 35.29
CA SER A 8 -35.49 57.21 36.05
C SER A 8 -36.90 56.59 36.03
N CYS A 9 -36.97 55.35 36.57
CA CYS A 9 -38.11 54.69 37.24
C CYS A 9 -39.21 54.05 36.39
N LEU A 10 -39.37 52.74 36.52
CA LEU A 10 -40.49 52.19 37.32
C LEU A 10 -40.25 50.72 37.70
N SER A 11 -40.36 50.44 38.99
CA SER A 11 -40.49 49.10 39.55
C SER A 11 -41.95 48.65 39.43
N ALA A 12 -42.18 47.38 39.09
CA ALA A 12 -43.40 46.68 39.45
C ALA A 12 -43.08 45.23 39.78
N PHE A 13 -43.24 44.91 41.06
CA PHE A 13 -43.33 43.57 41.65
C PHE A 13 -44.68 42.92 41.27
N ILE A 14 -44.74 41.59 41.35
CA ILE A 14 -45.87 40.61 41.36
C ILE A 14 -45.50 39.51 40.34
N GLY A 15 -45.46 38.21 40.62
CA GLY A 15 -45.84 37.44 41.79
C GLY A 15 -45.36 35.99 41.62
N ILE A 16 -45.37 35.27 42.73
CA ILE A 16 -44.87 33.92 42.97
C ILE A 16 -45.64 32.87 42.15
N SER A 17 -44.95 31.88 41.58
CA SER A 17 -45.39 30.47 41.57
C SER A 17 -44.22 29.54 41.23
N ALA A 18 -44.10 28.49 42.05
CA ALA A 18 -43.06 27.49 42.03
C ALA A 18 -43.08 26.62 40.76
N PHE A 19 -41.90 26.26 40.26
CA PHE A 19 -41.70 24.97 39.59
C PHE A 19 -40.26 24.52 39.78
N SER A 20 -40.12 23.29 40.27
CA SER A 20 -38.86 22.61 40.49
C SER A 20 -38.29 22.09 39.17
N GLU A 21 -36.97 21.89 39.16
CA GLU A 21 -36.23 20.88 38.38
C GLU A 21 -35.57 21.26 37.02
N PRO A 22 -34.49 20.52 36.68
CA PRO A 22 -33.17 21.06 36.34
C PRO A 22 -32.89 20.97 34.84
N ASP A 23 -32.01 21.80 34.30
CA ASP A 23 -31.43 21.63 32.97
C ASP A 23 -30.44 22.80 32.73
N THR A 24 -29.30 22.67 32.06
CA THR A 24 -28.70 21.59 31.30
C THR A 24 -27.21 21.92 31.27
N ALA A 25 -26.34 20.98 31.65
CA ALA A 25 -24.95 21.08 31.23
C ALA A 25 -24.94 20.91 29.72
N THR A 26 -24.56 21.96 29.00
CA THR A 26 -24.35 21.93 27.55
C THR A 26 -23.23 20.93 27.27
N ALA A 27 -23.61 19.69 26.96
CA ALA A 27 -22.72 18.70 26.39
C ALA A 27 -22.33 19.19 25.00
N THR A 28 -21.16 19.83 24.90
CA THR A 28 -20.51 20.11 23.63
C THR A 28 -20.29 18.77 22.92
N ALA A 29 -21.18 18.42 21.99
CA ALA A 29 -20.99 17.30 21.10
C ALA A 29 -19.72 17.59 20.28
N ALA A 30 -18.60 16.98 20.69
CA ALA A 30 -17.36 17.03 19.95
C ALA A 30 -17.60 16.43 18.56
N ILE A 31 -17.61 17.28 17.54
CA ILE A 31 -17.69 16.85 16.14
C ILE A 31 -16.43 16.02 15.88
N PRO A 32 -16.54 14.71 15.60
CA PRO A 32 -15.36 13.88 15.37
C PRO A 32 -14.62 14.38 14.13
N HIS A 33 -13.31 14.63 14.27
CA HIS A 33 -12.46 15.08 13.17
C HIS A 33 -12.41 14.04 12.04
N PRO A 34 -12.49 14.46 10.76
CA PRO A 34 -12.58 13.56 9.59
C PRO A 34 -11.40 12.60 9.44
N LEU A 35 -10.22 12.97 9.97
CA LEU A 35 -9.03 12.09 10.02
C LEU A 35 -9.27 10.83 10.87
N ASN A 36 -10.04 10.92 11.96
CA ASN A 36 -10.34 9.78 12.82
C ASN A 36 -11.38 8.85 12.18
N GLU A 37 -12.29 9.40 11.38
CA GLU A 37 -13.30 8.60 10.68
C GLU A 37 -12.70 7.78 9.54
N ALA A 38 -11.77 8.35 8.77
CA ALA A 38 -11.05 7.62 7.72
C ALA A 38 -10.26 6.42 8.28
N THR A 39 -9.54 6.61 9.38
CA THR A 39 -8.80 5.51 10.05
C THR A 39 -9.75 4.43 10.57
N ARG A 40 -10.89 4.83 11.16
CA ARG A 40 -11.91 3.89 11.62
C ARG A 40 -12.48 3.05 10.47
N LEU A 41 -12.83 3.69 9.35
CA LEU A 41 -13.36 3.00 8.18
C LEU A 41 -12.33 2.04 7.57
N GLN A 42 -11.05 2.42 7.53
CA GLN A 42 -9.96 1.55 7.10
C GLN A 42 -9.84 0.31 7.99
N GLN A 43 -9.84 0.48 9.32
CA GLN A 43 -9.78 -0.63 10.27
C GLN A 43 -10.99 -1.55 10.15
N GLU A 44 -12.18 -0.98 9.97
CA GLU A 44 -13.41 -1.75 9.79
C GLU A 44 -13.38 -2.56 8.49
N PHE A 45 -12.90 -1.97 7.40
CA PHE A 45 -12.71 -2.66 6.13
C PHE A 45 -11.72 -3.83 6.27
N GLU A 46 -10.56 -3.60 6.89
CA GLU A 46 -9.56 -4.64 7.11
C GLU A 46 -10.08 -5.78 7.98
N SER A 47 -10.83 -5.46 9.04
CA SER A 47 -11.47 -6.45 9.90
C SER A 47 -12.48 -7.32 9.13
N ARG A 48 -13.37 -6.68 8.34
CA ARG A 48 -14.36 -7.40 7.52
C ARG A 48 -13.70 -8.26 6.45
N ARG A 49 -12.66 -7.74 5.79
CA ARG A 49 -11.87 -8.50 4.81
C ARG A 49 -11.19 -9.70 5.46
N ALA A 50 -10.55 -9.53 6.61
CA ALA A 50 -9.90 -10.62 7.34
C ALA A 50 -10.90 -11.70 7.78
N ALA A 51 -12.10 -11.30 8.22
CA ALA A 51 -13.17 -12.23 8.56
C ALA A 51 -13.67 -13.02 7.34
N ALA A 52 -13.86 -12.35 6.20
CA ALA A 52 -14.30 -12.97 4.95
C ALA A 52 -13.25 -13.96 4.38
N LEU A 53 -11.96 -13.65 4.51
CA LEU A 53 -10.87 -14.51 4.02
C LEU A 53 -10.57 -15.70 4.95
N ARG A 54 -10.97 -15.63 6.23
CA ARG A 54 -10.71 -16.67 7.24
C ARG A 54 -11.14 -18.08 6.80
N PRO A 55 -12.35 -18.33 6.27
CA PRO A 55 -12.74 -19.67 5.81
C PRO A 55 -11.92 -20.16 4.61
N VAL A 56 -11.58 -19.28 3.66
CA VAL A 56 -10.75 -19.64 2.50
C VAL A 56 -9.34 -20.03 2.94
N LEU A 57 -8.74 -19.26 3.85
CA LEU A 57 -7.43 -19.56 4.42
C LEU A 57 -7.44 -20.86 5.22
N ALA A 58 -8.50 -21.14 5.99
CA ALA A 58 -8.65 -22.39 6.72
C ALA A 58 -8.75 -23.60 5.79
N TRP A 59 -9.54 -23.50 4.73
CA TRP A 59 -9.63 -24.53 3.69
C TRP A 59 -8.28 -24.78 3.01
N TYR A 60 -7.58 -23.70 2.65
CA TYR A 60 -6.27 -23.80 2.00
C TYR A 60 -5.21 -24.46 2.90
N ARG A 61 -5.20 -24.13 4.20
CA ARG A 61 -4.32 -24.79 5.19
C ARG A 61 -4.62 -26.28 5.32
N ALA A 62 -5.88 -26.65 5.49
CA ALA A 62 -6.29 -28.04 5.57
C ALA A 62 -5.92 -28.83 4.30
N ARG A 63 -6.01 -28.17 3.13
CA ARG A 63 -5.61 -28.78 1.86
C ARG A 63 -4.10 -28.98 1.75
N LEU A 64 -3.30 -28.01 2.21
CA LEU A 64 -1.83 -28.15 2.26
C LEU A 64 -1.39 -29.24 3.24
N GLU A 65 -1.98 -29.30 4.43
CA GLU A 65 -1.70 -30.35 5.42
C GLU A 65 -2.03 -31.74 4.86
N ALA A 66 -3.17 -31.88 4.18
CA ALA A 66 -3.54 -33.14 3.53
C ALA A 66 -2.54 -33.53 2.43
N LEU A 67 -2.07 -32.59 1.60
CA LEU A 67 -1.05 -32.85 0.59
C LEU A 67 0.29 -33.26 1.22
N GLN A 68 0.73 -32.57 2.27
CA GLN A 68 1.96 -32.90 3.00
C GLN A 68 1.91 -34.28 3.67
N GLN A 69 0.74 -34.68 4.18
CA GLN A 69 0.55 -36.02 4.76
C GLN A 69 0.49 -37.14 3.71
N THR A 70 0.20 -36.80 2.45
CA THR A 70 0.11 -37.78 1.35
C THR A 70 1.44 -37.97 0.63
N GLU A 71 2.35 -37.00 0.71
CA GLU A 71 3.62 -36.99 -0.03
C GLU A 71 4.84 -36.90 0.91
N GLU A 72 5.33 -38.07 1.36
CA GLU A 72 6.56 -38.21 2.16
C GLU A 72 7.85 -38.22 1.32
N SER A 73 7.76 -38.21 -0.02
CA SER A 73 8.96 -38.20 -0.87
C SER A 73 9.56 -36.79 -0.98
N PRO A 74 10.88 -36.62 -0.73
CA PRO A 74 11.55 -35.33 -0.89
C PRO A 74 11.44 -34.77 -2.33
N GLU A 75 11.35 -35.63 -3.34
CA GLU A 75 11.16 -35.21 -4.74
C GLU A 75 9.79 -34.57 -4.98
N ALA A 76 8.77 -35.06 -4.28
CA ALA A 76 7.39 -34.58 -4.40
C ALA A 76 7.21 -33.24 -3.66
N GLN A 77 7.85 -33.09 -2.50
CA GLN A 77 7.94 -31.81 -1.79
C GLN A 77 8.65 -30.73 -2.63
N GLU A 78 9.73 -31.08 -3.33
CA GLU A 78 10.41 -30.16 -4.24
C GLU A 78 9.55 -29.81 -5.47
N ALA A 79 8.80 -30.79 -6.01
CA ALA A 79 7.84 -30.54 -7.08
C ALA A 79 6.70 -29.58 -6.65
N ILE A 80 6.13 -29.77 -5.45
CA ILE A 80 5.12 -28.87 -4.88
C ILE A 80 5.71 -27.48 -4.65
N ALA A 81 6.91 -27.38 -4.08
CA ALA A 81 7.56 -26.10 -3.84
C ALA A 81 7.80 -25.32 -5.14
N ARG A 82 8.22 -26.01 -6.21
CA ARG A 82 8.35 -25.44 -7.56
C ARG A 82 7.00 -25.01 -8.13
N ALA A 83 5.97 -25.85 -8.02
CA ALA A 83 4.62 -25.55 -8.51
C ALA A 83 4.00 -24.34 -7.80
N LEU A 84 4.14 -24.24 -6.47
CA LEU A 84 3.67 -23.10 -5.70
C LEU A 84 4.44 -21.82 -6.02
N THR A 85 5.76 -21.92 -6.22
CA THR A 85 6.59 -20.79 -6.64
C THR A 85 6.16 -20.28 -8.01
N SER A 86 5.97 -21.19 -8.97
CA SER A 86 5.48 -20.87 -10.32
C SER A 86 4.08 -20.25 -10.28
N ALA A 87 3.13 -20.84 -9.55
CA ALA A 87 1.77 -20.30 -9.42
C ALA A 87 1.74 -18.90 -8.81
N ARG A 88 2.57 -18.65 -7.79
CA ARG A 88 2.70 -17.32 -7.18
C ARG A 88 3.29 -16.31 -8.17
N GLU A 89 4.26 -16.73 -8.97
CA GLU A 89 4.88 -15.87 -9.98
C GLU A 89 3.90 -15.50 -11.09
N THR A 90 3.09 -16.44 -11.57
CA THR A 90 2.04 -16.19 -12.58
C THR A 90 0.96 -15.25 -12.02
N PHE A 91 0.49 -15.51 -10.80
CA PHE A 91 -0.52 -14.70 -10.12
C PHE A 91 -0.15 -13.22 -10.11
N TRP A 92 1.10 -12.88 -9.76
CA TRP A 92 1.51 -11.49 -9.69
C TRP A 92 1.68 -10.81 -11.05
N GLN A 93 2.03 -11.55 -12.09
CA GLN A 93 2.14 -10.98 -13.43
C GLN A 93 0.77 -10.59 -14.01
N GLU A 94 -0.28 -11.34 -13.67
CA GLU A 94 -1.65 -11.08 -14.11
C GLU A 94 -2.33 -10.02 -13.23
N ASP A 95 -2.11 -10.04 -11.91
CA ASP A 95 -2.81 -9.18 -10.94
C ASP A 95 -2.12 -7.83 -10.64
N GLN A 96 -1.04 -7.47 -11.33
CA GLN A 96 -0.35 -6.17 -11.14
C GLN A 96 -0.20 -5.38 -12.46
N PRO A 97 -1.31 -5.07 -13.15
CA PRO A 97 -1.26 -4.39 -14.44
C PRO A 97 -0.65 -2.99 -14.35
N GLU A 98 -0.86 -2.25 -13.25
CA GLU A 98 -0.33 -0.90 -13.09
C GLU A 98 1.20 -0.89 -12.96
N LEU A 99 1.78 -1.82 -12.19
CA LEU A 99 3.23 -1.96 -12.07
C LEU A 99 3.85 -2.37 -13.41
N ARG A 100 3.25 -3.35 -14.10
CA ARG A 100 3.70 -3.75 -15.44
C ARG A 100 3.67 -2.57 -16.41
N GLN A 101 2.58 -1.82 -16.44
CA GLN A 101 2.46 -0.65 -17.30
C GLN A 101 3.51 0.41 -16.96
N ALA A 102 3.74 0.69 -15.68
CA ALA A 102 4.75 1.67 -15.25
C ALA A 102 6.18 1.28 -15.66
N LEU A 103 6.52 -0.01 -15.60
CA LEU A 103 7.83 -0.52 -16.03
C LEU A 103 8.03 -0.35 -17.54
N LEU A 104 7.00 -0.67 -18.34
CA LEU A 104 7.07 -0.67 -19.80
C LEU A 104 6.91 0.73 -20.42
N ALA A 105 6.30 1.68 -19.70
CA ALA A 105 5.98 2.98 -20.25
C ALA A 105 7.21 3.85 -20.53
N GLN A 106 8.24 3.76 -19.68
CA GLN A 106 9.39 4.67 -19.72
C GLN A 106 10.66 3.97 -19.24
N PRO A 107 11.84 4.42 -19.70
CA PRO A 107 13.12 4.02 -19.12
C PRO A 107 13.22 4.43 -17.64
N TRP A 108 13.99 3.64 -16.89
CA TRP A 108 14.29 3.86 -15.49
C TRP A 108 15.77 4.20 -15.33
N LEU A 109 16.09 5.02 -14.35
CA LEU A 109 17.48 5.29 -13.97
C LEU A 109 17.91 4.27 -12.93
N TRP A 110 18.98 3.55 -13.17
CA TRP A 110 19.64 2.62 -12.24
C TRP A 110 20.89 3.27 -11.67
N ARG A 111 20.89 3.52 -10.37
CA ARG A 111 22.03 4.12 -9.65
C ARG A 111 22.61 3.09 -8.70
N SER A 112 23.93 2.96 -8.71
CA SER A 112 24.65 2.21 -7.69
C SER A 112 25.46 3.15 -6.80
N GLU A 113 26.05 2.61 -5.72
CA GLU A 113 27.04 3.37 -4.94
C GLU A 113 28.28 3.74 -5.78
N ASP A 114 28.68 2.85 -6.69
CA ASP A 114 29.85 3.05 -7.57
C ASP A 114 29.56 4.00 -8.76
N ASP A 115 28.30 4.14 -9.15
CA ASP A 115 27.85 5.01 -10.24
C ASP A 115 26.64 5.85 -9.81
N ALA A 116 26.97 7.03 -9.29
CA ALA A 116 25.98 8.01 -8.82
C ALA A 116 25.22 8.72 -9.95
N GLU A 117 25.80 8.80 -11.16
CA GLU A 117 25.11 9.37 -12.32
C GLU A 117 23.95 8.47 -12.73
N GLY A 118 24.24 7.16 -12.73
CA GLY A 118 23.28 6.11 -12.99
C GLY A 118 23.01 5.91 -14.48
N VAL A 119 22.60 4.70 -14.83
CA VAL A 119 22.44 4.24 -16.20
C VAL A 119 20.96 4.06 -16.53
N ALA A 120 20.57 4.36 -17.76
CA ALA A 120 19.23 4.07 -18.22
C ALA A 120 19.01 2.55 -18.37
N THR A 121 17.95 2.05 -17.76
CA THR A 121 17.48 0.66 -17.77
C THR A 121 16.09 0.62 -18.40
N SER A 122 15.90 -0.25 -19.37
CA SER A 122 14.63 -0.43 -20.07
C SER A 122 14.07 -1.83 -19.81
N PHE A 123 12.78 -1.89 -19.47
CA PHE A 123 12.04 -3.13 -19.33
C PHE A 123 11.23 -3.39 -20.60
N HIS A 124 11.29 -4.60 -21.12
CA HIS A 124 10.61 -4.98 -22.36
C HIS A 124 9.43 -5.93 -22.12
N PRO A 125 8.40 -5.92 -23.00
CA PRO A 125 7.19 -6.73 -22.83
C PRO A 125 7.43 -8.25 -22.85
N ASP A 126 8.52 -8.69 -23.48
CA ASP A 126 8.96 -10.08 -23.57
C ASP A 126 9.61 -10.60 -22.27
N GLY A 127 9.71 -9.74 -21.25
CA GLY A 127 10.37 -10.06 -19.99
C GLY A 127 11.88 -9.82 -20.01
N SER A 128 12.45 -9.24 -21.06
CA SER A 128 13.87 -8.85 -21.08
C SER A 128 14.08 -7.48 -20.44
N VAL A 129 15.24 -7.29 -19.80
CA VAL A 129 15.69 -6.01 -19.24
C VAL A 129 17.09 -5.70 -19.74
N VAL A 130 17.32 -4.44 -20.11
CA VAL A 130 18.58 -3.99 -20.71
C VAL A 130 19.04 -2.69 -20.07
N HIS A 131 20.31 -2.63 -19.66
CA HIS A 131 21.03 -1.38 -19.43
C HIS A 131 22.47 -1.49 -19.99
N ILE A 132 23.25 -0.41 -19.90
CA ILE A 132 24.67 -0.44 -20.29
C ILE A 132 25.44 -1.28 -19.29
N GLY A 133 25.76 -2.52 -19.66
CA GLY A 133 26.60 -3.42 -18.86
C GLY A 133 25.91 -4.66 -18.29
N MET A 134 24.57 -4.70 -18.20
CA MET A 134 23.86 -5.95 -17.93
C MET A 134 22.63 -6.14 -18.83
N ARG A 135 22.40 -7.41 -19.12
CA ARG A 135 21.19 -7.94 -19.75
C ARG A 135 20.64 -9.05 -18.85
N GLY A 136 19.33 -9.23 -18.90
CA GLY A 136 18.68 -10.24 -18.09
C GLY A 136 17.21 -10.37 -18.40
N THR A 137 16.54 -11.11 -17.53
CA THR A 137 15.09 -11.24 -17.52
C THR A 137 14.52 -10.60 -16.26
N TRP A 138 13.29 -10.13 -16.34
CA TRP A 138 12.58 -9.55 -15.21
C TRP A 138 11.18 -10.15 -15.07
N ARG A 139 10.68 -10.12 -13.83
CA ARG A 139 9.34 -10.61 -13.49
C ARG A 139 8.80 -9.92 -12.25
N ILE A 140 7.49 -9.72 -12.20
CA ILE A 140 6.80 -9.24 -11.00
C ILE A 140 6.68 -10.39 -10.00
N THR A 141 7.14 -10.19 -8.77
CA THR A 141 7.16 -11.22 -7.71
C THR A 141 6.35 -10.84 -6.47
N GLY A 142 5.78 -9.64 -6.45
CA GLY A 142 4.94 -9.13 -5.38
C GLY A 142 4.24 -7.83 -5.78
N PRO A 143 3.42 -7.24 -4.90
CA PRO A 143 2.58 -6.08 -5.22
C PRO A 143 3.37 -4.82 -5.62
N CYS A 144 4.61 -4.69 -5.15
CA CYS A 144 5.52 -3.62 -5.52
C CYS A 144 6.93 -4.18 -5.76
N GLU A 145 7.05 -5.46 -6.12
CA GLU A 145 8.33 -6.15 -6.20
C GLU A 145 8.58 -6.72 -7.59
N VAL A 146 9.74 -6.42 -8.15
CA VAL A 146 10.23 -6.97 -9.43
C VAL A 146 11.55 -7.67 -9.16
N THR A 147 11.66 -8.93 -9.59
CA THR A 147 12.93 -9.64 -9.59
C THR A 147 13.56 -9.54 -10.97
N ILE A 148 14.84 -9.18 -11.02
CA ILE A 148 15.70 -9.26 -12.20
C ILE A 148 16.69 -10.41 -12.01
N LEU A 149 16.85 -11.22 -13.04
CA LEU A 149 17.90 -12.24 -13.14
C LEU A 149 18.80 -11.89 -14.33
N THR A 150 20.08 -11.63 -14.06
CA THR A 150 21.05 -11.28 -15.11
C THR A 150 21.61 -12.51 -15.80
N GLU A 151 22.22 -12.33 -16.97
CA GLU A 151 22.96 -13.39 -17.66
C GLU A 151 24.15 -13.93 -16.85
N ALA A 152 24.66 -13.15 -15.88
CA ALA A 152 25.69 -13.56 -14.94
C ALA A 152 25.16 -14.32 -13.71
N ASP A 153 23.88 -14.74 -13.74
CA ASP A 153 23.17 -15.41 -12.65
C ASP A 153 23.06 -14.56 -11.36
N GLU A 154 23.12 -13.24 -11.51
CA GLU A 154 22.89 -12.32 -10.41
C GLU A 154 21.39 -12.02 -10.29
N ARG A 155 20.92 -12.01 -9.04
CA ARG A 155 19.53 -11.70 -8.72
C ARG A 155 19.42 -10.38 -7.98
N PHE A 156 18.54 -9.51 -8.48
CA PHE A 156 18.16 -8.25 -7.84
C PHE A 156 16.66 -8.24 -7.57
N VAL A 157 16.26 -7.90 -6.35
CA VAL A 157 14.84 -7.68 -6.02
C VAL A 157 14.60 -6.19 -5.85
N LEU A 158 13.95 -5.59 -6.83
CA LEU A 158 13.59 -4.18 -6.85
C LEU A 158 12.25 -3.98 -6.13
N ARG A 159 12.22 -3.08 -5.14
CA ARG A 159 11.03 -2.70 -4.39
C ARG A 159 10.61 -1.29 -4.76
N PHE A 160 9.48 -1.17 -5.43
CA PHE A 160 8.93 0.11 -5.89
C PHE A 160 8.16 0.80 -4.77
N ASN A 161 8.21 2.14 -4.77
CA ASN A 161 7.38 2.93 -3.89
C ASN A 161 5.91 2.96 -4.38
N ALA A 162 4.99 3.41 -3.52
CA ALA A 162 3.56 3.44 -3.83
C ALA A 162 3.21 4.30 -5.07
N SER A 163 4.02 5.31 -5.39
CA SER A 163 3.82 6.17 -6.55
C SER A 163 4.41 5.61 -7.85
N LEU A 164 5.04 4.44 -7.83
CA LEU A 164 5.70 3.81 -8.98
C LEU A 164 6.64 4.78 -9.71
N SER A 165 7.38 5.57 -8.94
CA SER A 165 8.30 6.60 -9.43
C SER A 165 9.75 6.33 -9.04
N ALA A 166 9.96 5.46 -8.06
CA ALA A 166 11.27 5.07 -7.56
C ALA A 166 11.27 3.63 -7.06
N TYR A 167 12.46 3.03 -6.99
CA TYR A 167 12.67 1.72 -6.38
C TYR A 167 13.98 1.66 -5.59
N GLU A 168 14.07 0.70 -4.69
CA GLU A 168 15.30 0.30 -3.99
C GLU A 168 15.52 -1.21 -4.17
N ALA A 169 16.76 -1.62 -4.41
CA ALA A 169 17.10 -3.04 -4.47
C ALA A 169 17.34 -3.63 -3.07
N ASP A 170 17.05 -4.92 -2.89
CA ASP A 170 17.28 -5.70 -1.68
C ASP A 170 18.70 -5.62 -1.12
N ARG A 171 19.70 -5.47 -1.97
CA ARG A 171 21.11 -5.29 -1.59
C ARG A 171 21.48 -3.87 -1.14
N ARG A 172 20.54 -2.91 -1.14
CA ARG A 172 20.69 -1.47 -0.80
C ARG A 172 21.79 -0.69 -1.54
N ASN A 173 22.56 -1.36 -2.37
CA ASN A 173 23.60 -0.78 -3.22
C ASN A 173 23.07 -0.21 -4.53
N VAL A 174 21.78 -0.44 -4.82
CA VAL A 174 21.13 0.00 -6.05
C VAL A 174 19.80 0.65 -5.73
N SER A 175 19.55 1.80 -6.35
CA SER A 175 18.27 2.49 -6.34
C SER A 175 17.93 3.00 -7.73
N GLY A 176 16.69 3.39 -7.94
CA GLY A 176 16.34 3.99 -9.21
C GLY A 176 15.12 4.86 -9.18
N ARG A 177 14.94 5.63 -10.26
CA ARG A 177 13.79 6.51 -10.46
C ARG A 177 13.36 6.47 -11.91
N ARG A 178 12.06 6.67 -12.13
CA ARG A 178 11.52 6.77 -13.48
C ARG A 178 12.10 7.99 -14.19
N LEU A 179 12.60 7.81 -15.41
CA LEU A 179 13.03 8.94 -16.23
C LEU A 179 11.79 9.59 -16.84
N ALA A 180 11.76 10.92 -16.89
CA ALA A 180 10.70 11.62 -17.59
C ALA A 180 10.72 11.22 -19.08
N ALA A 181 9.55 11.03 -19.69
CA ALA A 181 9.49 10.90 -21.14
C ALA A 181 10.15 12.13 -21.76
N VAL A 182 11.19 11.89 -22.56
CA VAL A 182 11.73 12.94 -23.42
C VAL A 182 10.67 13.20 -24.50
N PRO A 183 10.16 14.44 -24.62
CA PRO A 183 9.10 14.78 -25.57
C PRO A 183 9.52 14.61 -27.03
#